data_AF-A0A4V1TF15-F1
#
_entry.id   AF-A0A4V1TF15-F1
#
_cell.length_a   1.000
_cell.length_b   1.000
_cell.length_c   1.000
_cell.angle_alpha   90.00
_cell.angle_beta   90.00
_cell.angle_gamma   90.00
#
_symmetry.space_group_name_H-M   'P 1'
#
loop_
_entity.id
_entity.type
_entity.pdbx_description
1 polymer ?
#
loop_
_entity_poly.entity_id
_entity_poly.type
_entity_poly.pdbx_seq_one_letter_code
_entity_poly.pdbx_strand_id
1 'polypeptide(L)'
;TWGTVLFIVHTADIVLECEGSLPVGSFGHGYYNIHGDSPIGGHIKAGNCTAIYLVDRAFHGRRSCSVQFFNGAGEAMFKVFVRRDAARELLPDQVARFEALKRDFA
;
A
#
# COMPACT_ATOMS: atom_id res chain seq x y z
N THR A 1 8.83 0.24 10.23
CA THR A 1 7.71 0.89 9.51
C THR A 1 8.26 1.79 8.41
N TRP A 2 7.45 2.27 7.46
CA TRP A 2 7.89 3.17 6.37
C TRP A 2 7.59 4.65 6.62
N GLY A 3 6.99 5.00 7.76
CA GLY A 3 6.46 6.35 7.99
C GLY A 3 5.18 6.60 7.18
N THR A 4 4.97 7.84 6.74
CA THR A 4 3.81 8.24 5.92
C THR A 4 3.90 7.64 4.52
N VAL A 5 2.91 6.88 4.10
CA VAL A 5 2.77 6.30 2.76
C VAL A 5 1.60 6.94 2.01
N LEU A 6 1.39 6.56 0.75
CA LEU A 6 0.16 6.87 0.02
C LEU A 6 -0.65 5.57 -0.12
N PHE A 7 -1.82 5.54 0.52
CA PHE A 7 -2.76 4.43 0.46
C PHE A 7 -3.83 4.72 -0.59
N ILE A 8 -4.06 3.79 -1.52
CA ILE A 8 -5.00 3.98 -2.62
C ILE A 8 -6.04 2.86 -2.63
N VAL A 9 -7.31 3.25 -2.69
CA VAL A 9 -8.44 2.39 -3.06
C VAL A 9 -8.98 2.86 -4.39
N HIS A 10 -9.20 1.92 -5.31
CA HIS A 10 -9.67 2.23 -6.65
C HIS A 10 -10.89 1.36 -6.96
N THR A 11 -11.99 2.01 -7.29
CA THR A 11 -13.20 1.39 -7.86
C THR A 11 -13.38 1.87 -9.29
N ALA A 12 -14.44 1.43 -9.97
CA ALA A 12 -14.76 1.92 -11.31
C ALA A 12 -15.00 3.43 -11.38
N ASP A 13 -15.44 4.05 -10.27
CA ASP A 13 -15.94 5.43 -10.26
C ASP A 13 -15.07 6.39 -9.44
N ILE A 14 -14.18 5.87 -8.58
CA ILE A 14 -13.30 6.71 -7.77
C ILE A 14 -11.92 6.07 -7.54
N VAL A 15 -10.90 6.93 -7.62
CA VAL A 15 -9.59 6.68 -7.03
C VAL A 15 -9.53 7.52 -5.76
N LEU A 16 -9.54 6.87 -4.60
CA LEU A 16 -9.33 7.53 -3.32
C LEU A 16 -7.88 7.35 -2.91
N GLU A 17 -7.20 8.47 -2.67
CA GLU A 17 -5.83 8.49 -2.17
C GLU A 17 -5.80 9.11 -0.76
N CYS A 18 -5.10 8.46 0.16
CA CYS A 18 -4.96 8.93 1.54
C CYS A 18 -3.49 8.86 1.96
N GLU A 19 -2.96 9.99 2.42
CA GLU A 19 -1.62 10.07 2.98
C GLU A 19 -1.65 9.85 4.49
N GLY A 20 -0.88 8.90 4.99
CA GLY A 20 -0.83 8.61 6.42
C GLY A 20 0.18 7.50 6.75
N SER A 21 0.51 7.38 8.04
CA SER A 21 1.17 6.18 8.54
C SER A 21 0.16 5.02 8.56
N LEU A 22 0.60 3.79 8.32
CA LEU A 22 -0.30 2.63 8.44
C LEU A 22 -0.41 2.21 9.91
N PRO A 23 -1.61 2.25 10.52
CA PRO A 23 -1.80 1.75 11.87
C PRO A 23 -1.60 0.22 11.92
N VAL A 24 -1.14 -0.27 13.07
CA VAL A 24 -1.20 -1.70 13.36
C VAL A 24 -2.65 -2.05 13.68
N GLY A 25 -3.21 -3.01 12.96
CA GLY A 25 -4.56 -3.51 13.18
C GLY A 25 -4.63 -4.80 14.00
N SER A 26 -5.85 -5.23 14.29
CA SER A 26 -6.16 -6.47 14.98
C SER A 26 -7.26 -7.27 14.25
N PHE A 27 -7.21 -8.60 14.36
CA PHE A 27 -8.22 -9.46 13.77
C PHE A 27 -9.47 -9.57 14.66
N GLY A 28 -10.65 -9.45 14.05
CA GLY A 28 -11.94 -9.62 14.71
C GLY A 28 -13.07 -9.77 13.70
N HIS A 29 -14.03 -10.66 13.99
CA HIS A 29 -15.20 -10.92 13.14
C HIS A 29 -14.89 -11.18 11.65
N GLY A 30 -13.73 -11.78 11.34
CA GLY A 30 -13.30 -12.09 9.97
C GLY A 30 -12.65 -10.91 9.22
N TYR A 31 -12.38 -9.78 9.89
CA TYR A 31 -11.70 -8.61 9.34
C TYR A 31 -10.40 -8.33 10.09
N TYR A 32 -9.47 -7.67 9.39
CA TYR A 32 -8.33 -6.98 9.97
C TYR A 32 -8.70 -5.51 10.15
N ASN A 33 -8.87 -5.09 11.40
CA ASN A 33 -9.40 -3.77 11.75
C ASN A 33 -8.23 -2.81 12.00
N ILE A 34 -8.16 -1.73 11.24
CA ILE A 34 -7.09 -0.73 11.32
C ILE A 34 -7.65 0.59 11.86
N HIS A 35 -7.26 0.93 13.08
CA HIS A 35 -7.60 2.19 13.74
C HIS A 35 -6.38 2.69 14.52
N GLY A 36 -6.18 4.00 14.55
CA GLY A 36 -5.06 4.60 15.26
C GLY A 36 -4.93 6.09 14.94
N ASP A 37 -3.78 6.66 15.29
CA ASP A 37 -3.43 8.05 14.96
C ASP A 37 -2.97 8.17 13.50
N SER A 38 -3.94 8.03 12.59
CA SER A 38 -3.76 8.14 11.14
C SER A 38 -5.11 8.41 10.48
N PRO A 39 -5.16 9.19 9.38
CA PRO A 39 -6.38 9.29 8.57
C PRO A 39 -6.72 7.98 7.84
N ILE A 40 -5.78 7.04 7.76
CA ILE A 40 -6.01 5.71 7.18
C ILE A 40 -6.60 4.81 8.27
N GLY A 41 -7.90 4.54 8.18
CA GLY A 41 -8.59 3.61 9.06
C GLY A 41 -9.73 2.86 8.37
N GLY A 42 -10.25 1.82 9.03
CA GLY A 42 -11.34 1.00 8.54
C GLY A 42 -11.11 -0.50 8.74
N HIS A 43 -11.68 -1.31 7.85
CA HIS A 43 -11.73 -2.76 7.98
C HIS A 43 -11.31 -3.43 6.68
N ILE A 44 -10.28 -4.27 6.74
CA ILE A 44 -9.77 -5.02 5.59
C ILE A 44 -10.24 -6.46 5.72
N LYS A 45 -10.95 -6.99 4.72
CA LYS A 45 -11.32 -8.41 4.67
C LYS A 45 -10.12 -9.25 4.23
N ALA A 46 -9.10 -9.34 5.10
CA ALA A 46 -7.80 -9.92 4.77
C ALA A 46 -7.87 -11.37 4.29
N GLY A 47 -8.87 -12.15 4.75
CA GLY A 47 -9.11 -13.51 4.25
C GLY A 47 -9.48 -13.60 2.76
N ASN A 48 -9.85 -12.49 2.12
CA ASN A 48 -10.06 -12.44 0.67
C ASN A 48 -8.76 -12.18 -0.12
N CYS A 49 -7.66 -11.79 0.54
CA CYS A 49 -6.40 -11.50 -0.12
C CYS A 49 -5.71 -12.82 -0.51
N THR A 50 -5.51 -13.03 -1.81
CA THR A 50 -4.90 -14.26 -2.35
C THR A 50 -3.49 -14.03 -2.89
N ALA A 51 -3.12 -12.79 -3.18
CA ALA A 51 -1.78 -12.44 -3.63
C ALA A 51 -1.37 -11.03 -3.20
N ILE A 52 -0.08 -10.85 -2.95
CA ILE A 52 0.54 -9.56 -2.67
C ILE A 52 1.71 -9.42 -3.62
N TYR A 53 1.78 -8.31 -4.36
CA TYR A 53 2.86 -8.04 -5.30
C TYR A 53 3.63 -6.79 -4.90
N LEU A 54 4.96 -6.90 -4.92
CA LEU A 54 5.86 -5.77 -4.85
C LEU A 54 6.17 -5.30 -6.27
N VAL A 55 5.51 -4.21 -6.68
CA VAL A 55 5.55 -3.70 -8.04
C VAL A 55 6.53 -2.53 -8.12
N ASP A 56 7.58 -2.72 -8.91
CA ASP A 56 8.61 -1.72 -9.23
C ASP A 56 8.66 -1.54 -10.74
N ARG A 57 8.14 -0.42 -11.24
CA ARG A 57 8.02 -0.18 -12.68
C ARG A 57 8.09 1.29 -13.03
N ALA A 58 8.34 1.58 -14.31
CA ALA A 58 8.07 2.90 -14.85
C ALA A 58 6.55 3.13 -14.96
N PHE A 59 6.09 4.31 -14.52
CA PHE A 59 4.74 4.81 -14.67
C PHE A 59 4.81 6.28 -15.09
N HIS A 60 4.26 6.60 -16.26
CA HIS A 60 4.39 7.92 -16.91
C HIS A 60 5.83 8.45 -16.94
N GLY A 61 6.78 7.58 -17.32
CA GLY A 61 8.19 7.93 -17.48
C GLY A 61 9.00 8.04 -16.17
N ARG A 62 8.40 7.77 -15.01
CA ARG A 62 9.09 7.81 -13.71
C ARG A 62 8.97 6.49 -12.98
N ARG A 63 10.03 6.09 -12.26
CA ARG A 63 10.00 4.90 -11.40
C ARG A 63 8.93 5.04 -10.33
N SER A 64 8.12 4.01 -10.14
CA SER A 64 7.08 3.92 -9.11
C SER A 64 7.19 2.59 -8.38
N CYS A 65 7.14 2.64 -7.05
CA CYS A 65 7.25 1.49 -6.17
C CYS A 65 5.97 1.36 -5.33
N SER A 66 5.31 0.20 -5.38
CA SER A 66 4.08 -0.06 -4.64
C SER A 66 3.98 -1.50 -4.16
N VAL A 67 3.26 -1.71 -3.06
CA VAL A 67 2.79 -3.02 -2.62
C VAL A 67 1.29 -3.10 -2.91
N GLN A 68 0.88 -4.12 -3.64
CA GLN A 68 -0.51 -4.23 -4.13
C GLN A 68 -1.12 -5.55 -3.65
N PHE A 69 -2.31 -5.47 -3.07
CA PHE A 69 -3.01 -6.59 -2.45
C PHE A 69 -4.18 -7.00 -3.35
N PHE A 70 -4.28 -8.28 -3.72
CA PHE A 70 -5.24 -8.76 -4.70
C PHE A 70 -6.23 -9.75 -4.11
N ASN A 71 -7.49 -9.65 -4.53
CA ASN A 71 -8.53 -10.61 -4.18
C ASN A 71 -8.50 -11.85 -5.09
N GLY A 72 -9.30 -12.85 -4.75
CA GLY A 72 -9.42 -14.09 -5.56
C GLY A 72 -9.98 -13.91 -6.97
N ALA A 73 -10.52 -12.74 -7.31
CA ALA A 73 -10.93 -12.38 -8.68
C ALA A 73 -9.81 -11.71 -9.49
N GLY A 74 -8.62 -11.51 -8.91
CA GLY A 74 -7.50 -10.83 -9.56
C GLY A 74 -7.60 -9.31 -9.55
N GLU A 75 -8.47 -8.73 -8.72
CA GLU A 75 -8.63 -7.28 -8.58
C GLU A 75 -7.81 -6.77 -7.40
N ALA A 76 -7.20 -5.59 -7.55
CA ALA A 76 -6.48 -4.95 -6.46
C ALA A 76 -7.46 -4.44 -5.39
N MET A 77 -7.40 -5.01 -4.19
CA MET A 77 -8.17 -4.59 -3.01
C MET A 77 -7.77 -3.17 -2.58
N PHE A 78 -6.47 -2.91 -2.52
CA PHE A 78 -5.85 -1.62 -2.25
C PHE A 78 -4.37 -1.66 -2.61
N LYS A 79 -3.73 -0.49 -2.61
CA LYS A 79 -2.31 -0.31 -2.95
C LYS A 79 -1.65 0.61 -1.95
N VAL A 80 -0.38 0.34 -1.64
CA VAL A 80 0.47 1.17 -0.79
C VAL A 80 1.67 1.62 -1.61
N PHE A 81 1.81 2.93 -1.81
CA PHE A 81 2.89 3.51 -2.60
C PHE A 81 3.97 4.13 -1.72
N VAL A 82 5.22 3.97 -2.18
CA VAL A 82 6.35 4.80 -1.73
C VAL A 82 6.06 6.25 -2.11
N ARG A 83 6.27 7.16 -1.16
CA ARG A 83 6.02 8.59 -1.33
C ARG A 83 7.09 9.26 -2.17
N ARG A 84 6.72 10.46 -2.61
CA ARG A 84 7.63 11.40 -3.24
C ARG A 84 7.80 12.65 -2.39
N ASP A 85 8.94 13.28 -2.52
CA ASP A 85 9.22 14.60 -1.97
C ASP A 85 8.62 15.73 -2.84
N ALA A 86 8.88 16.98 -2.46
CA ALA A 86 8.45 18.16 -3.19
C ALA A 86 9.07 18.26 -4.61
N ALA A 87 10.25 17.67 -4.84
CA ALA A 87 10.87 17.57 -6.17
C ALA A 87 10.26 16.45 -7.02
N ARG A 88 9.31 15.69 -6.47
CA ARG A 88 8.66 14.51 -7.07
C ARG A 88 9.61 13.33 -7.24
N GLU A 89 10.67 13.23 -6.43
CA GLU A 89 11.55 12.07 -6.35
C GLU A 89 11.09 11.11 -5.25
N LEU A 90 11.29 9.80 -5.44
CA LEU A 90 10.91 8.80 -4.42
C LEU A 90 11.74 9.00 -3.14
N LEU A 91 11.10 8.91 -1.98
CA LEU A 91 11.80 9.06 -0.69
C LEU A 91 12.85 7.95 -0.51
N PRO A 92 14.16 8.27 -0.42
CA PRO A 92 15.23 7.27 -0.43
C PRO A 92 15.10 6.21 0.67
N ASP A 93 14.74 6.62 1.90
CA ASP A 93 14.58 5.69 3.02
C ASP A 93 13.43 4.70 2.82
N GLN A 94 12.34 5.13 2.18
CA GLN A 94 11.23 4.24 1.85
C GLN A 94 11.59 3.29 0.71
N VAL A 95 12.31 3.77 -0.30
CA VAL A 95 12.83 2.92 -1.39
C VAL A 95 13.75 1.84 -0.82
N ALA A 96 14.67 2.18 0.08
CA ALA A 96 15.56 1.21 0.69
C ALA A 96 14.79 0.10 1.45
N ARG A 97 13.72 0.46 2.16
CA ARG A 97 12.87 -0.50 2.88
C ARG A 97 11.99 -1.33 1.93
N PHE A 98 11.48 -0.75 0.86
CA PHE A 98 10.74 -1.47 -0.19
C PHE A 98 11.63 -2.49 -0.89
N GLU A 99 12.86 -2.12 -1.22
CA GLU A 99 13.83 -3.02 -1.86
C GLU A 99 14.32 -4.13 -0.92
N ALA A 100 14.45 -3.83 0.38
CA ALA A 100 14.69 -4.87 1.38
C ALA A 100 13.55 -5.89 1.41
N LEU A 101 12.30 -5.41 1.49
CA LEU A 101 11.13 -6.28 1.46
C LEU A 101 11.05 -7.09 0.17
N LYS A 102 11.38 -6.50 -0.99
CA LYS A 102 11.46 -7.24 -2.26
C LYS A 102 12.47 -8.38 -2.20
N ARG A 103 13.66 -8.16 -1.65
CA ARG A 103 14.68 -9.21 -1.52
C ARG A 103 14.23 -10.35 -0.61
N ASP A 104 13.48 -10.05 0.45
CA ASP A 104 13.02 -11.05 1.41
C ASP A 104 11.95 -11.99 0.80
N PHE A 105 11.26 -11.56 -0.26
CA PHE A 105 10.17 -12.28 -0.93
C PHE A 105 10.43 -12.55 -2.42
N ALA A 106 11.67 -12.37 -2.89
CA ALA A 106 12.09 -12.65 -4.26
C ALA A 106 12.34 -14.14 -4.52
#